data_AF-A0A7J6D7Q1-F1
#
_entry.id   AF-A0A7J6D7Q1-F1
#
_cell.length_a   1.000
_cell.length_b   1.000
_cell.length_c   1.000
_cell.angle_alpha   90.00
_cell.angle_beta   90.00
_cell.angle_gamma   90.00
#
_symmetry.space_group_name_H-M   'P 1'
#
loop_
_entity.id
_entity.type
_entity.pdbx_description
1 polymer ?
#
loop_
_entity_poly.entity_id
_entity_poly.type
_entity_poly.pdbx_seq_one_letter_code
_entity_poly.pdbx_strand_id
1 'polypeptide(L)'
;MAVAWQGLYVLHKIVSLMVTETVEDVLQAELIKPAIQLQDQADEAVRKNMQASRDKIKSKKRTSGAAVHTFVVGEWVLRMNVRSQQRKGGKLDKDFLGPFTIMKKR
;
A
#
# COMPACT_ATOMS: atom_id res chain seq x y z
N MET A 1 -54.56 -13.34 -37.92
CA MET A 1 -54.41 -13.81 -36.52
C MET A 1 -52.95 -14.06 -36.11
N ALA A 2 -52.05 -14.54 -36.96
CA ALA A 2 -50.65 -14.87 -36.58
C ALA A 2 -49.78 -13.65 -36.16
N VAL A 3 -50.02 -12.48 -36.75
CA VAL A 3 -49.20 -11.27 -36.53
C VAL A 3 -49.38 -10.68 -35.12
N ALA A 4 -50.58 -10.82 -34.53
CA ALA A 4 -50.87 -10.34 -33.19
C ALA A 4 -50.13 -11.14 -32.10
N TRP A 5 -49.99 -12.46 -32.30
CA TRP A 5 -49.23 -13.33 -31.40
C TRP A 5 -47.73 -13.11 -31.50
N GLN A 6 -47.22 -12.81 -32.68
CA GLN A 6 -45.82 -12.41 -32.88
C GLN A 6 -45.51 -11.08 -32.17
N GLY A 7 -46.41 -10.08 -32.28
CA GLY A 7 -46.27 -8.81 -31.56
C GLY A 7 -46.27 -8.97 -30.04
N LEU A 8 -47.17 -9.80 -29.50
CA LEU A 8 -47.25 -10.08 -28.06
C LEU A 8 -45.99 -10.79 -27.54
N TYR A 9 -45.44 -11.74 -28.31
CA TYR A 9 -44.21 -12.44 -27.96
C TYR A 9 -43.00 -11.50 -27.90
N VAL A 10 -42.89 -10.57 -28.87
CA VAL A 10 -41.79 -9.58 -28.90
C VAL A 10 -41.88 -8.64 -27.70
N LEU A 11 -43.08 -8.14 -27.38
CA LEU A 11 -43.31 -7.30 -26.20
C LEU A 11 -42.94 -8.01 -24.90
N HIS A 12 -43.39 -9.26 -24.73
CA HIS A 12 -43.03 -10.04 -23.54
C HIS A 12 -41.53 -10.26 -23.42
N LYS A 13 -40.84 -10.50 -24.55
CA LYS A 13 -39.38 -10.68 -24.57
C LYS A 13 -38.63 -9.40 -24.21
N ILE A 14 -39.09 -8.25 -24.70
CA ILE A 14 -38.51 -6.93 -24.36
C ILE A 14 -38.70 -6.63 -22.87
N VAL A 15 -39.92 -6.81 -22.35
CA VAL A 15 -40.21 -6.59 -20.92
C VAL A 15 -39.36 -7.52 -20.04
N SER A 16 -39.24 -8.80 -20.42
CA SER A 16 -38.41 -9.75 -19.68
C SER A 16 -36.93 -9.36 -19.67
N LEU A 17 -36.39 -8.84 -20.78
CA LEU A 17 -35.00 -8.38 -20.87
C LEU A 17 -34.75 -7.12 -20.04
N MET A 18 -35.68 -6.17 -20.06
CA MET A 18 -35.57 -4.96 -19.24
C MET A 18 -35.61 -5.29 -17.74
N VAL A 19 -36.47 -6.24 -17.33
CA VAL A 19 -36.52 -6.70 -15.93
C VAL A 19 -35.20 -7.35 -15.53
N THR A 20 -34.61 -8.21 -16.37
CA THR A 20 -33.32 -8.85 -16.04
C THR A 20 -32.19 -7.84 -15.87
N GLU A 21 -32.11 -6.83 -16.75
CA GLU A 21 -31.08 -5.77 -16.67
C GLU A 21 -31.22 -4.96 -15.38
N THR A 22 -32.45 -4.56 -15.02
CA THR A 22 -32.69 -3.82 -13.77
C THR A 22 -32.35 -4.61 -12.51
N VAL A 23 -32.56 -5.93 -12.52
CA VAL A 23 -32.23 -6.81 -11.39
C VAL A 23 -30.72 -7.00 -11.27
N GLU A 24 -30.01 -7.16 -12.39
CA GLU A 24 -28.55 -7.27 -12.41
C GLU A 24 -27.88 -6.00 -11.88
N ASP A 25 -28.38 -4.82 -12.26
CA ASP A 25 -27.88 -3.53 -11.76
C ASP A 25 -28.07 -3.37 -10.24
N VAL A 26 -29.23 -3.80 -9.72
CA VAL A 26 -29.51 -3.77 -8.28
C VAL A 26 -28.61 -4.75 -7.53
N LEU A 27 -28.40 -5.96 -8.06
CA LEU A 27 -27.51 -6.95 -7.44
C LEU A 27 -26.05 -6.48 -7.46
N GLN A 28 -25.58 -5.86 -8.55
CA GLN A 28 -24.25 -5.26 -8.61
C GLN A 28 -24.11 -4.13 -7.59
N ALA A 29 -25.13 -3.27 -7.46
CA ALA A 29 -25.14 -2.22 -6.46
C ALA A 29 -25.10 -2.78 -5.03
N GLU A 30 -25.82 -3.85 -4.72
CA GLU A 30 -25.83 -4.46 -3.38
C GLU A 30 -24.56 -5.21 -3.05
N LEU A 31 -23.89 -5.84 -4.02
CA LEU A 31 -22.69 -6.64 -3.78
C LEU A 31 -21.39 -5.83 -3.82
N ILE A 32 -21.28 -4.87 -4.74
CA ILE A 32 -20.02 -4.16 -5.00
C ILE A 32 -19.86 -2.96 -4.05
N LYS A 33 -20.95 -2.22 -3.75
CA LYS A 33 -20.89 -1.06 -2.85
C LYS A 33 -20.36 -1.39 -1.45
N PRO A 34 -20.78 -2.46 -0.75
CA PRO A 34 -20.23 -2.75 0.57
C PRO A 34 -18.75 -3.17 0.50
N ALA A 35 -18.34 -3.85 -0.57
CA ALA A 35 -16.95 -4.23 -0.77
C ALA A 35 -16.04 -3.00 -0.96
N ILE A 36 -16.49 -2.01 -1.75
CA ILE A 36 -15.78 -0.74 -1.91
C ILE A 36 -15.70 0.02 -0.59
N GLN A 37 -16.81 0.09 0.16
CA GLN A 37 -16.84 0.79 1.46
C GLN A 37 -15.87 0.17 2.48
N LEU A 38 -15.78 -1.16 2.53
CA LEU A 38 -14.81 -1.84 3.41
C LEU A 38 -13.36 -1.54 2.98
N GLN A 39 -13.10 -1.51 1.68
CA GLN A 39 -11.78 -1.17 1.14
C GLN A 39 -11.39 0.27 1.49
N ASP A 40 -12.32 1.22 1.33
CA ASP A 40 -12.08 2.63 1.67
C ASP A 40 -11.79 2.83 3.16
N GLN A 41 -12.51 2.11 4.04
CA GLN A 41 -12.27 2.13 5.49
C GLN A 41 -10.89 1.57 5.85
N ALA A 42 -10.48 0.47 5.22
CA ALA A 42 -9.17 -0.12 5.41
C ALA A 42 -8.06 0.85 4.95
N ASP A 43 -8.23 1.47 3.77
CA ASP A 43 -7.27 2.42 3.23
C ASP A 43 -7.15 3.68 4.10
N GLU A 44 -8.25 4.19 4.64
CA GLU A 44 -8.23 5.29 5.61
C GLU A 44 -7.47 4.92 6.89
N ALA A 45 -7.71 3.73 7.44
CA ALA A 45 -7.02 3.27 8.64
C ALA A 45 -5.50 3.14 8.40
N VAL A 46 -5.12 2.57 7.25
CA VAL A 46 -3.72 2.45 6.84
C VAL A 46 -3.09 3.82 6.64
N ARG A 47 -3.78 4.77 5.99
CA ARG A 47 -3.31 6.16 5.83
C ARG A 47 -3.08 6.83 7.17
N LYS A 48 -4.05 6.77 8.09
CA LYS A 48 -3.94 7.34 9.45
C LYS A 48 -2.76 6.75 10.21
N ASN A 49 -2.57 5.42 10.15
CA ASN A 49 -1.45 4.73 10.79
C ASN A 49 -0.09 5.11 10.19
N MET A 50 0.01 5.17 8.86
CA MET A 50 1.22 5.62 8.17
C MET A 50 1.56 7.06 8.54
N GLN A 51 0.57 7.93 8.62
CA GLN A 51 0.75 9.34 8.97
C GLN A 51 1.20 9.49 10.43
N ALA A 52 0.55 8.80 11.37
CA ALA A 52 0.98 8.76 12.76
C ALA A 52 2.41 8.20 12.95
N SER A 53 2.78 7.18 12.17
CA SER A 53 4.15 6.64 12.18
C SER A 53 5.17 7.65 11.64
N ARG A 54 4.86 8.29 10.50
CA ARG A 54 5.69 9.35 9.91
C ARG A 54 5.84 10.54 10.86
N ASP A 55 4.79 10.95 11.54
CA ASP A 55 4.82 12.05 12.50
C ASP A 55 5.60 11.69 13.77
N LYS A 56 5.54 10.45 14.25
CA LYS A 56 6.43 9.94 15.32
C LYS A 56 7.89 9.96 14.91
N ILE A 57 8.21 9.56 13.67
CA ILE A 57 9.58 9.59 13.14
C ILE A 57 10.05 11.04 12.96
N LYS A 58 9.19 11.90 12.42
CA LYS A 58 9.48 13.31 12.15
C LYS A 58 9.63 14.12 13.45
N SER A 59 8.79 13.87 14.45
CA SER A 59 8.92 14.48 15.78
C SER A 59 10.22 14.05 16.45
N LYS A 60 10.55 12.75 16.48
CA LYS A 60 11.85 12.26 16.96
C LYS A 60 13.03 12.93 16.22
N LYS A 61 12.95 13.05 14.90
CA LYS A 61 13.99 13.69 14.07
C LYS A 61 14.09 15.21 14.26
N ARG A 62 13.01 15.88 14.68
CA ARG A 62 12.99 17.32 14.97
C ARG A 62 13.47 17.65 16.38
N THR A 63 13.16 16.81 17.36
CA THR A 63 13.64 16.97 18.75
C THR A 63 15.13 16.63 18.89
N SER A 64 15.65 15.74 18.04
CA SER A 64 17.08 15.51 17.91
C SER A 64 17.57 16.07 16.57
N GLY A 65 17.91 17.37 16.52
CA GLY A 65 18.56 17.97 15.35
C GLY A 65 19.78 17.13 14.97
N ALA A 66 19.68 16.37 13.88
CA ALA A 66 20.46 15.15 13.65
C ALA A 66 20.40 14.20 14.85
N ALA A 67 19.63 13.11 14.75
CA ALA A 67 19.70 12.07 15.76
C ALA A 67 21.16 11.60 15.87
N VAL A 68 21.85 12.06 16.91
CA VAL A 68 23.04 11.40 17.44
C VAL A 68 22.51 10.05 17.88
N HIS A 69 22.47 9.11 16.93
CA HIS A 69 22.10 7.75 17.20
C HIS A 69 23.07 7.26 18.28
N THR A 70 22.57 7.14 19.51
CA THR A 70 23.39 6.77 20.65
C THR A 70 23.54 5.27 20.61
N PHE A 71 24.61 4.81 19.96
CA PHE A 71 24.94 3.40 19.85
C PHE A 71 24.92 2.69 21.22
N VAL A 72 24.33 1.49 21.24
CA VAL A 72 24.22 0.63 22.43
C VAL A 72 25.08 -0.62 22.24
N VAL A 73 25.70 -1.10 23.32
CA VAL A 73 26.46 -2.36 23.31
C VAL A 73 25.51 -3.52 23.02
N GLY A 74 25.89 -4.39 22.07
CA GLY A 74 25.07 -5.50 21.58
C GLY A 74 24.26 -5.17 20.33
N GLU A 75 24.21 -3.91 19.89
CA GLU A 75 23.49 -3.52 18.69
C GLU A 75 24.24 -3.90 17.41
N TRP A 76 23.49 -4.33 16.38
CA TRP A 76 24.02 -4.62 15.06
C TRP A 76 24.13 -3.36 14.22
N VAL A 77 25.32 -3.11 13.69
CA VAL A 77 25.63 -1.93 12.89
C VAL A 77 26.40 -2.29 11.63
N LEU A 78 26.28 -1.41 10.65
CA LEU A 78 27.08 -1.43 9.44
C LEU A 78 28.17 -0.36 9.53
N ARG A 79 29.36 -0.68 9.03
CA ARG A 79 30.50 0.24 9.01
C ARG A 79 30.71 0.76 7.60
N MET A 80 30.82 2.09 7.45
CA MET A 80 31.11 2.70 6.16
C MET A 80 32.46 2.22 5.61
N ASN A 81 32.47 1.82 4.34
CA ASN A 81 33.63 1.34 3.62
C ASN A 81 34.44 2.53 3.07
N VAL A 82 35.41 3.02 3.83
CA VAL A 82 36.24 4.17 3.43
C VAL A 82 37.12 3.85 2.20
N ARG A 83 37.41 2.57 1.94
CA ARG A 83 38.23 2.16 0.78
C ARG A 83 37.54 2.38 -0.55
N SER A 84 36.20 2.37 -0.60
CA SER A 84 35.47 2.68 -1.84
C SER A 84 35.68 4.13 -2.29
N GLN A 85 35.91 5.05 -1.34
CA GLN A 85 36.14 6.47 -1.62
C GLN A 85 37.56 6.78 -2.13
N GLN A 86 38.53 5.89 -1.90
CA GLN A 86 39.95 6.13 -2.20
C GLN A 86 40.45 5.49 -3.51
N ARG A 87 39.60 4.76 -4.25
CA ARG A 87 40.02 4.08 -5.49
C ARG A 87 39.84 4.96 -6.72
N LYS A 88 40.91 5.08 -7.52
CA LYS A 88 40.92 5.73 -8.84
C LYS A 88 40.48 4.76 -9.96
N GLY A 89 39.34 4.08 -9.79
CA GLY A 89 38.76 3.18 -10.80
C GLY A 89 38.60 1.71 -10.37
N GLY A 90 37.62 1.04 -10.97
CA GLY A 90 37.18 -0.34 -10.67
C GLY A 90 35.71 -0.44 -10.26
N LYS A 91 35.14 -1.65 -10.24
CA LYS A 91 33.77 -1.90 -9.74
C LYS A 91 33.72 -1.58 -8.24
N LEU A 92 32.82 -0.69 -7.82
CA LEU A 92 32.70 -0.29 -6.42
C LEU A 92 32.28 -1.50 -5.57
N ASP A 93 33.07 -1.81 -4.53
CA ASP A 93 32.62 -2.67 -3.44
C ASP A 93 31.48 -1.97 -2.67
N LYS A 94 30.64 -2.74 -1.96
CA LYS A 94 29.52 -2.19 -1.17
C LYS A 94 30.00 -1.05 -0.27
N ASP A 95 29.20 0.02 -0.20
CA ASP A 95 29.49 1.22 0.61
C ASP A 95 29.56 0.94 2.12
N PHE A 96 29.02 -0.20 2.54
CA PHE A 96 28.95 -0.61 3.93
C PHE A 96 29.41 -2.06 4.11
N LEU A 97 30.18 -2.27 5.18
CA LEU A 97 30.66 -3.58 5.64
C LEU A 97 29.84 -4.03 6.85
N GLY A 98 29.59 -5.33 6.98
CA GLY A 98 28.95 -5.91 8.14
C GLY A 98 28.02 -7.07 7.80
N PRO A 99 27.23 -7.55 8.78
CA PRO A 99 26.89 -6.90 10.06
C PRO A 99 27.97 -7.02 11.16
N PHE A 100 28.11 -5.99 12.00
CA PHE A 100 28.98 -5.98 13.18
C PHE A 100 28.20 -5.76 14.46
N THR A 101 28.69 -6.26 15.59
CA THR A 101 28.09 -6.00 16.92
C THR A 101 28.94 -5.01 17.70
N ILE A 102 28.33 -4.01 18.32
CA ILE A 102 29.04 -3.05 19.18
C ILE A 102 29.43 -3.74 20.49
N MET A 103 30.72 -3.90 20.77
CA MET A 103 31.20 -4.56 21.99
C MET A 103 31.45 -3.61 23.17
N LYS A 104 31.82 -2.35 22.89
CA LYS A 104 32.13 -1.37 23.93
C LYS A 104 31.86 0.04 23.42
N LYS A 105 31.27 0.88 24.28
CA LYS A 105 31.14 2.33 24.08
C LYS A 105 32.34 3.02 24.76
N ARG A 106 33.01 3.92 24.05
CA ARG A 106 34.05 4.78 24.60
C ARG A 106 33.44 6.01 25.24
#